data_AF-A0A9P5CUZ2-F1
#
_entry.id   AF-A0A9P5CUZ2-F1
#
_cell.length_a   1.000
_cell.length_b   1.000
_cell.length_c   1.000
_cell.angle_alpha   90.00
_cell.angle_beta   90.00
_cell.angle_gamma   90.00
#
_symmetry.space_group_name_H-M   'P 1'
#
loop_
_entity.id
_entity.type
_entity.pdbx_description
1 polymer ?
#
loop_
_entity_poly.entity_id
_entity_poly.type
_entity_poly.pdbx_seq_one_letter_code
_entity_poly.pdbx_strand_id
1 'polypeptide(L)'
;MQNNVTRVSKVPAAISWTEDDNRTAFLANDPVNHDHVTLDIHVDHASHTAFFKVIANVAYKGKRNKSNVYLFIYPERIQTLARVDDDDDSATARLGTSAHSLQFTLNTPPSLVVPNGVWIPKNEARPIISSLHTLAGMNSFRVALPSNSISLDRLAIVCQEASTSGCLRTMADVANITKLYGGQGGRILEYGV
;
A
#
# COMPACT_ATOMS: atom_id res chain seq x y z
N MET A 1 -28.48 0.12 -10.90
CA MET A 1 -27.72 1.06 -10.04
C MET A 1 -26.28 0.59 -10.06
N GLN A 2 -25.41 1.26 -10.82
CA GLN A 2 -23.97 0.96 -10.77
C GLN A 2 -23.47 1.41 -9.39
N ASN A 3 -22.78 0.54 -8.65
CA ASN A 3 -22.05 0.99 -7.46
C ASN A 3 -20.98 1.99 -7.92
N ASN A 4 -21.10 3.23 -7.46
CA ASN A 4 -20.15 4.33 -7.75
C ASN A 4 -18.93 4.30 -6.83
N VAL A 5 -18.80 3.28 -5.98
CA VAL A 5 -17.69 3.13 -5.04
C VAL A 5 -16.99 1.80 -5.29
N THR A 6 -15.68 1.87 -5.51
CA THR A 6 -14.79 0.72 -5.49
C THR A 6 -14.05 0.70 -4.15
N ARG A 7 -14.24 -0.37 -3.37
CA ARG A 7 -13.64 -0.52 -2.04
C ARG A 7 -13.03 -1.90 -1.86
N VAL A 8 -11.71 -1.92 -1.73
CA VAL A 8 -10.90 -3.05 -1.29
C VAL A 8 -10.34 -2.66 0.08
N SER A 9 -10.46 -3.54 1.08
CA SER A 9 -10.02 -3.21 2.43
C SER A 9 -9.40 -4.42 3.12
N LYS A 10 -8.20 -4.24 3.67
CA LYS A 10 -7.41 -5.19 4.43
C LYS A 10 -7.18 -6.51 3.68
N VAL A 11 -7.08 -6.45 2.36
CA VAL A 11 -6.76 -7.65 1.59
C VAL A 11 -5.26 -7.94 1.70
N PRO A 12 -4.84 -9.22 1.82
CA PRO A 12 -3.42 -9.56 1.80
C PRO A 12 -2.73 -8.97 0.58
N ALA A 13 -1.51 -8.49 0.77
CA ALA A 13 -0.72 -7.88 -0.29
C ALA A 13 0.71 -8.43 -0.31
N ALA A 14 1.27 -8.51 -1.51
CA ALA A 14 2.68 -8.72 -1.75
C ALA A 14 3.20 -7.56 -2.61
N ILE A 15 4.28 -6.93 -2.17
CA ILE A 15 4.85 -5.76 -2.81
C ILE A 15 6.23 -6.14 -3.28
N SER A 16 6.57 -5.79 -4.51
CA SER A 16 7.89 -5.98 -5.07
C SER A 16 8.42 -4.70 -5.68
N TRP A 17 9.73 -4.50 -5.58
CA TRP A 17 10.45 -3.38 -6.16
C TRP A 17 11.84 -3.84 -6.57
N THR A 18 12.46 -3.08 -7.46
CA THR A 18 13.84 -3.31 -7.89
C THR A 18 14.77 -2.48 -7.01
N GLU A 19 15.78 -3.11 -6.42
CA GLU A 19 16.86 -2.44 -5.70
C GLU A 19 17.97 -2.00 -6.67
N ASP A 20 18.89 -1.15 -6.20
CA ASP A 20 19.95 -0.55 -7.02
C ASP A 20 20.86 -1.58 -7.72
N ASP A 21 20.93 -2.81 -7.20
CA ASP A 21 21.70 -3.93 -7.76
C ASP A 21 20.90 -4.80 -8.76
N ASN A 22 19.76 -4.29 -9.25
CA ASN A 22 18.79 -5.01 -10.08
C ASN A 22 18.16 -6.24 -9.41
N ARG A 23 18.30 -6.44 -8.10
CA ARG A 23 17.58 -7.51 -7.41
C ARG A 23 16.15 -7.08 -7.10
N THR A 24 15.23 -8.01 -7.27
CA THR A 24 13.84 -7.80 -6.84
C THR A 24 13.74 -8.11 -5.35
N ALA A 25 13.39 -7.08 -4.57
CA ALA A 25 13.05 -7.21 -3.16
C ALA A 25 11.54 -7.30 -2.97
N PHE A 26 11.13 -7.82 -1.81
CA PHE A 26 9.72 -8.11 -1.53
C PHE A 26 9.33 -7.77 -0.10
N LEU A 27 8.08 -7.34 0.06
CA LEU A 27 7.39 -7.20 1.33
C LEU A 27 6.00 -7.84 1.18
N ALA A 28 5.71 -8.91 1.91
CA ALA A 28 4.47 -9.65 1.74
C ALA A 28 3.86 -10.09 3.07
N ASN A 29 2.57 -10.39 3.04
CA ASN A 29 1.87 -10.99 4.16
C ASN A 29 2.48 -12.36 4.49
N ASP A 30 2.85 -12.56 5.75
CA ASP A 30 3.34 -13.82 6.27
C ASP A 30 2.36 -14.34 7.35
N PRO A 31 1.47 -15.28 6.96
CA PRO A 31 0.49 -15.83 7.90
C PRO A 31 1.13 -16.68 8.99
N VAL A 32 2.35 -17.20 8.79
CA VAL A 32 3.06 -18.04 9.77
C VAL A 32 3.58 -17.19 10.93
N ASN A 33 4.16 -16.03 10.61
CA ASN A 33 4.68 -15.09 11.61
C ASN A 33 3.65 -14.05 12.09
N HIS A 34 2.39 -14.19 11.65
CA HIS A 34 1.30 -13.24 11.87
C HIS A 34 1.67 -11.81 11.44
N ASP A 35 2.56 -11.68 10.46
CA ASP A 35 2.93 -10.40 9.86
C ASP A 35 1.95 -10.11 8.73
N HIS A 36 1.20 -9.03 8.88
CA HIS A 36 0.14 -8.65 7.97
C HIS A 36 0.61 -7.48 7.15
N VAL A 37 0.83 -7.75 5.86
CA VAL A 37 0.96 -6.72 4.82
C VAL A 37 -0.33 -6.76 4.03
N THR A 38 -1.08 -5.67 4.07
CA THR A 38 -2.40 -5.58 3.43
C THR A 38 -2.52 -4.31 2.60
N LEU A 39 -3.46 -4.32 1.67
CA LEU A 39 -3.78 -3.20 0.79
C LEU A 39 -5.23 -2.75 1.02
N ASP A 40 -5.40 -1.43 1.06
CA ASP A 40 -6.70 -0.77 0.94
C ASP A 40 -6.71 0.06 -0.36
N ILE A 41 -7.77 -0.09 -1.15
CA ILE A 41 -8.08 0.74 -2.32
C ILE A 41 -9.47 1.32 -2.08
N HIS A 42 -9.57 2.64 -1.99
CA HIS A 42 -10.84 3.34 -1.89
C HIS A 42 -10.94 4.31 -3.07
N VAL A 43 -11.96 4.16 -3.91
CA VAL A 43 -12.28 5.08 -4.99
C VAL A 43 -13.77 5.36 -4.97
N ASP A 44 -14.13 6.63 -4.91
CA ASP A 44 -15.47 7.12 -5.15
C ASP A 44 -15.50 7.81 -6.51
N HIS A 45 -16.09 7.11 -7.48
CA HIS A 45 -16.16 7.55 -8.88
C HIS A 45 -17.09 8.76 -9.05
N ALA A 46 -18.05 8.98 -8.14
CA ALA A 46 -18.97 10.11 -8.24
C ALA A 46 -18.36 11.39 -7.69
N SER A 47 -17.60 11.30 -6.59
CA SER A 47 -16.90 12.45 -6.01
C SER A 47 -15.50 12.65 -6.60
N HIS A 48 -15.05 11.76 -7.48
CA HIS A 48 -13.71 11.76 -8.06
C HIS A 48 -12.62 11.77 -6.98
N THR A 49 -12.83 10.99 -5.92
CA THR A 49 -11.87 10.89 -4.81
C THR A 49 -11.33 9.48 -4.65
N ALA A 50 -10.07 9.38 -4.26
CA ALA A 50 -9.43 8.10 -4.02
C ALA A 50 -8.38 8.15 -2.90
N PHE A 51 -8.07 6.96 -2.39
CA PHE A 51 -6.96 6.76 -1.49
C PHE A 51 -6.47 5.31 -1.52
N PHE A 52 -5.15 5.15 -1.63
CA PHE A 52 -4.50 3.85 -1.64
C PHE A 52 -3.53 3.80 -0.44
N LYS A 53 -3.54 2.68 0.29
CA LYS A 53 -2.58 2.50 1.38
C LYS A 53 -2.16 1.05 1.54
N VAL A 54 -0.86 0.85 1.68
CA VAL A 54 -0.31 -0.40 2.21
C VAL A 54 -0.27 -0.28 3.73
N ILE A 55 -0.61 -1.36 4.42
CA ILE A 55 -0.61 -1.46 5.87
C ILE A 55 0.26 -2.64 6.24
N ALA A 56 1.30 -2.40 7.04
CA ALA A 56 2.14 -3.43 7.62
C ALA A 56 2.02 -3.40 9.14
N ASN A 57 1.75 -4.52 9.79
CA ASN A 57 1.79 -4.58 11.25
C ASN A 57 3.24 -4.79 11.74
N VAL A 58 3.60 -4.11 12.81
CA VAL A 58 4.98 -4.09 13.30
C VAL A 58 4.99 -4.31 14.80
N ALA A 59 5.83 -5.25 15.25
CA ALA A 59 6.04 -5.51 16.67
C ALA A 59 7.08 -4.54 17.26
N TYR A 60 6.72 -3.90 18.38
CA TYR A 60 7.58 -2.92 19.06
C TYR A 60 7.95 -3.38 20.48
N LYS A 61 9.13 -2.98 20.94
CA LYS A 61 9.60 -3.26 22.31
C LYS A 61 8.68 -2.59 23.33
N GLY A 62 8.35 -3.32 24.41
CA GLY A 62 7.47 -2.82 25.47
C GLY A 62 6.00 -2.67 25.08
N LYS A 63 5.58 -3.14 23.90
CA LYS A 63 4.17 -3.12 23.46
C LYS A 63 3.63 -4.55 23.35
N ARG A 64 2.43 -4.77 23.89
CA ARG A 64 1.73 -6.07 23.83
C ARG A 64 1.23 -6.39 22.41
N ASN A 65 0.73 -5.36 21.72
CA ASN A 65 0.14 -5.51 20.39
C ASN A 65 1.05 -4.92 19.31
N LYS A 66 1.03 -5.52 18.11
CA LYS A 66 1.62 -4.92 16.91
C LYS A 66 0.89 -3.61 16.60
N SER A 67 1.61 -2.64 16.05
CA SER A 67 1.03 -1.38 15.57
C SER A 67 1.21 -1.27 14.07
N ASN A 68 0.25 -0.65 13.40
CA ASN A 68 0.27 -0.53 11.95
C ASN A 68 1.21 0.60 11.52
N VAL A 69 2.06 0.32 10.55
CA VAL A 69 2.78 1.31 9.77
C VAL A 69 2.11 1.37 8.42
N TYR A 70 1.96 2.58 7.88
CA TYR A 70 1.22 2.79 6.65
C TYR A 70 2.12 3.39 5.58
N LEU A 71 1.97 2.93 4.35
CA LEU A 71 2.49 3.61 3.17
C LEU A 71 1.30 4.24 2.45
N PHE A 72 1.19 5.56 2.55
CA PHE A 72 0.10 6.34 1.96
C PHE A 72 0.47 6.74 0.53
N ILE A 73 -0.35 6.32 -0.42
CA ILE A 73 -0.19 6.64 -1.84
C ILE A 73 -1.36 7.55 -2.24
N TYR A 74 -1.04 8.82 -2.41
CA TYR A 74 -2.00 9.85 -2.81
C TYR A 74 -2.26 9.76 -4.32
N PRO A 75 -3.52 9.83 -4.78
CA PRO A 75 -3.83 9.72 -6.21
C PRO A 75 -3.11 10.79 -7.05
N GLU A 76 -2.93 12.00 -6.52
CA GLU A 76 -2.25 13.12 -7.19
C GLU A 76 -0.75 12.86 -7.42
N ARG A 77 -0.17 11.89 -6.72
CA ARG A 77 1.23 11.48 -6.89
C ARG A 77 1.39 10.39 -7.94
N ILE A 78 0.31 9.75 -8.37
CA ILE A 78 0.34 8.66 -9.35
C ILE A 78 0.58 9.26 -10.74
N GLN A 79 1.60 8.75 -11.42
CA GLN A 79 1.83 9.03 -12.84
C GLN A 79 1.07 8.00 -13.69
N THR A 80 1.27 6.71 -13.39
CA THR A 80 0.54 5.61 -14.00
C THR A 80 0.23 4.54 -12.96
N LEU A 81 -0.95 3.94 -13.11
CA LEU A 81 -1.38 2.74 -12.42
C LEU A 81 -1.86 1.76 -13.48
N ALA A 82 -1.14 0.65 -13.64
CA ALA A 82 -1.44 -0.34 -14.65
C ALA A 82 -1.55 -1.72 -14.04
N ARG A 83 -2.49 -2.51 -14.55
CA ARG A 83 -2.47 -3.96 -14.31
C ARG A 83 -1.34 -4.57 -15.12
N VAL A 84 -0.61 -5.50 -14.52
CA VAL A 84 0.37 -6.32 -15.21
C VAL A 84 -0.18 -7.74 -15.35
N ASP A 85 -0.18 -8.26 -16.57
CA ASP A 85 -0.69 -9.59 -16.91
C ASP A 85 0.38 -10.69 -16.83
N ASP A 86 1.63 -10.33 -16.53
CA ASP A 86 2.67 -11.33 -16.23
C ASP A 86 2.21 -12.16 -15.04
N ASP A 87 2.23 -13.49 -15.21
CA ASP A 87 2.18 -14.43 -14.09
C ASP A 87 3.44 -14.20 -13.25
N ASP A 88 3.31 -13.27 -12.30
CA ASP A 88 4.30 -13.07 -11.26
C ASP A 88 4.13 -14.24 -10.28
N ASP A 89 4.67 -15.41 -10.67
CA ASP A 89 4.66 -16.64 -9.88
C ASP A 89 5.13 -16.38 -8.45
N SER A 90 6.03 -15.40 -8.27
CA SER A 90 6.53 -14.99 -6.97
C SER A 90 5.46 -14.33 -6.09
N ALA A 91 4.57 -13.51 -6.68
CA ALA A 91 3.46 -12.87 -5.98
C ALA A 91 2.35 -13.87 -5.66
N THR A 92 1.99 -14.73 -6.63
CA THR A 92 1.00 -15.81 -6.43
C THR A 92 1.45 -16.78 -5.34
N ALA A 93 2.72 -17.19 -5.34
CA ALA A 93 3.29 -18.04 -4.30
C ALA A 93 3.22 -17.40 -2.91
N ARG A 94 3.44 -16.09 -2.81
CA ARG A 94 3.39 -15.35 -1.53
C ARG A 94 1.98 -15.14 -1.01
N LEU A 95 1.01 -14.95 -1.89
CA LEU A 95 -0.40 -14.81 -1.51
C LEU A 95 -1.10 -16.16 -1.32
N GLY A 96 -0.54 -17.25 -1.85
CA GLY A 96 -1.12 -18.60 -1.81
C GLY A 96 -2.39 -18.75 -2.65
N THR A 97 -2.63 -17.80 -3.57
CA THR A 97 -3.83 -17.75 -4.41
C THR A 97 -3.55 -16.92 -5.66
N SER A 98 -4.40 -17.05 -6.68
CA SER A 98 -4.27 -16.26 -7.92
C SER A 98 -4.36 -14.77 -7.61
N ALA A 99 -3.49 -13.98 -8.23
CA ALA A 99 -3.32 -12.58 -7.91
C ALA A 99 -3.63 -11.67 -9.09
N HIS A 100 -3.94 -10.42 -8.79
CA HIS A 100 -3.84 -9.30 -9.70
C HIS A 100 -2.60 -8.51 -9.30
N SER A 101 -1.79 -8.12 -10.29
CA SER A 101 -0.58 -7.32 -10.07
C SER A 101 -0.80 -5.91 -10.59
N LEU A 102 -0.51 -4.91 -9.76
CA LEU A 102 -0.62 -3.49 -10.09
C LEU A 102 0.76 -2.85 -10.07
N GLN A 103 1.18 -2.31 -11.21
CA GLN A 103 2.37 -1.47 -11.31
C GLN A 103 2.00 -0.04 -10.96
N PHE A 104 2.56 0.46 -9.86
CA PHE A 104 2.53 1.88 -9.52
C PHE A 104 3.78 2.54 -10.10
N THR A 105 3.58 3.63 -10.82
CA THR A 105 4.63 4.60 -11.17
C THR A 105 4.16 5.97 -10.68
N LEU A 106 4.98 6.62 -9.87
CA LEU A 106 4.65 7.85 -9.15
C LEU A 106 5.54 9.00 -9.59
N ASN A 107 4.98 10.20 -9.67
CA ASN A 107 5.75 11.44 -9.81
C ASN A 107 6.40 11.86 -8.49
N THR A 108 5.84 11.41 -7.36
CA THR A 108 6.35 11.70 -6.02
C THR A 108 6.23 10.44 -5.17
N PRO A 109 7.28 10.05 -4.41
CA PRO A 109 7.24 8.86 -3.56
C PRO A 109 6.05 8.84 -2.59
N PRO A 110 5.64 7.66 -2.11
CA PRO A 110 4.56 7.55 -1.14
C PRO A 110 5.01 8.04 0.24
N SER A 111 4.05 8.40 1.10
CA SER A 111 4.34 8.87 2.45
C SER A 111 4.31 7.73 3.46
N LEU A 112 5.42 7.52 4.15
CA LEU A 112 5.48 6.58 5.27
C LEU A 112 4.88 7.22 6.52
N VAL A 113 3.81 6.63 7.06
CA VAL A 113 3.14 7.09 8.28
C VAL A 113 3.40 6.10 9.40
N VAL A 114 3.98 6.60 10.48
CA VAL A 114 4.33 5.82 11.68
C VAL A 114 3.62 6.38 12.92
N PRO A 115 3.52 5.59 14.01
CA PRO A 115 2.98 6.09 15.27
C PRO A 115 3.77 7.29 15.81
N ASN A 116 3.07 8.20 16.49
CA ASN A 116 3.69 9.31 17.21
C ASN A 116 4.53 8.84 18.41
N GLY A 117 5.69 9.46 18.62
CA GLY A 117 6.60 9.17 19.74
C GLY A 117 7.78 8.27 19.37
N VAL A 118 8.44 7.71 20.38
CA VAL A 118 9.59 6.80 20.22
C VAL A 118 9.10 5.35 20.22
N TRP A 119 9.18 4.71 19.05
CA TRP A 119 8.76 3.32 18.86
C TRP A 119 9.95 2.51 18.38
N ILE A 120 10.50 1.67 19.26
CA ILE A 120 11.67 0.84 18.95
C ILE A 120 11.19 -0.52 18.44
N PRO A 121 11.48 -0.87 17.18
CA PRO A 121 11.07 -2.16 16.61
C PRO A 121 11.73 -3.32 17.34
N LYS A 122 11.03 -4.45 17.47
CA LYS A 122 11.68 -5.71 17.83
C LYS A 122 12.56 -6.20 16.67
N ASN A 123 13.51 -7.09 16.96
CA ASN A 123 14.53 -7.49 15.98
C ASN A 123 13.90 -8.14 14.74
N GLU A 124 12.89 -8.98 14.94
CA GLU A 124 12.11 -9.65 13.91
C GLU A 124 11.32 -8.68 13.01
N ALA A 125 10.98 -7.49 13.53
CA ALA A 125 10.20 -6.49 12.79
C ALA A 125 11.08 -5.47 12.04
N ARG A 126 12.41 -5.51 12.24
CA ARG A 126 13.35 -4.59 11.56
C ARG A 126 13.34 -4.74 10.04
N PRO A 127 13.32 -5.94 9.45
CA PRO A 127 13.27 -6.08 8.00
C PRO A 127 12.03 -5.41 7.39
N ILE A 128 10.85 -5.61 8.00
CA ILE A 128 9.60 -5.01 7.53
C ILE A 128 9.69 -3.48 7.51
N ILE A 129 10.19 -2.88 8.58
CA ILE A 129 10.36 -1.43 8.65
C ILE A 129 11.39 -0.94 7.65
N SER A 130 12.51 -1.65 7.49
CA SER A 130 13.51 -1.32 6.49
C SER A 130 12.91 -1.31 5.09
N SER A 131 12.14 -2.35 4.73
CA SER A 131 11.43 -2.43 3.45
C SER A 131 10.45 -1.28 3.26
N LEU A 132 9.68 -0.91 4.29
CA LEU A 132 8.75 0.22 4.22
C LEU A 132 9.48 1.56 4.04
N HIS A 133 10.64 1.73 4.68
CA HIS A 133 11.49 2.90 4.48
C HIS A 133 12.02 2.96 3.05
N THR A 134 12.51 1.84 2.51
CA THR A 134 12.95 1.76 1.12
C THR A 134 11.80 2.12 0.18
N LEU A 135 10.63 1.49 0.34
CA LEU A 135 9.44 1.77 -0.47
C LEU A 135 8.97 3.22 -0.39
N ALA A 136 9.17 3.90 0.74
CA ALA A 136 8.83 5.31 0.91
C ALA A 136 9.71 6.25 0.06
N GLY A 137 10.87 5.78 -0.40
CA GLY A 137 11.72 6.49 -1.36
C GLY A 137 11.50 6.08 -2.81
N MET A 138 10.64 5.09 -3.08
CA MET A 138 10.46 4.53 -4.43
C MET A 138 9.37 5.25 -5.21
N ASN A 139 9.65 5.49 -6.50
CA ASN A 139 8.67 5.97 -7.47
C ASN A 139 8.05 4.84 -8.29
N SER A 140 8.62 3.64 -8.26
CA SER A 140 8.12 2.50 -9.03
C SER A 140 8.14 1.24 -8.20
N PHE A 141 6.99 0.59 -8.06
CA PHE A 141 6.84 -0.68 -7.36
C PHE A 141 5.57 -1.39 -7.82
N ARG A 142 5.53 -2.70 -7.60
CA ARG A 142 4.39 -3.54 -7.93
C ARG A 142 3.69 -3.97 -6.65
N VAL A 143 2.36 -3.98 -6.67
CA VAL A 143 1.53 -4.48 -5.58
C VAL A 143 0.60 -5.56 -6.13
N ALA A 144 0.74 -6.76 -5.60
CA ALA A 144 -0.15 -7.88 -5.87
C ALA A 144 -1.19 -8.03 -4.78
N LEU A 145 -2.41 -8.39 -5.18
CA LEU A 145 -3.56 -8.66 -4.32
C LEU A 145 -4.35 -9.87 -4.85
N PRO A 146 -5.08 -10.61 -4.00
CA PRO A 146 -5.90 -11.74 -4.47
C PRO A 146 -6.91 -11.33 -5.55
N SER A 147 -7.01 -12.14 -6.61
CA SER A 147 -7.85 -11.86 -7.78
C SER A 147 -9.35 -11.76 -7.46
N ASN A 148 -9.80 -12.39 -6.38
CA ASN A 148 -11.18 -12.31 -5.90
C ASN A 148 -11.48 -11.02 -5.10
N SER A 149 -10.49 -10.16 -4.86
CA SER A 149 -10.65 -8.92 -4.09
C SER A 149 -11.32 -7.81 -4.88
N ILE A 150 -11.18 -7.81 -6.20
CA ILE A 150 -11.72 -6.80 -7.12
C ILE A 150 -11.87 -7.42 -8.51
N SER A 151 -12.98 -7.14 -9.21
CA SER A 151 -13.15 -7.63 -10.59
C SER A 151 -12.25 -6.89 -11.57
N LEU A 152 -11.91 -7.54 -12.69
CA LEU A 152 -11.08 -6.95 -13.75
C LEU A 152 -11.64 -5.63 -14.28
N ASP A 153 -12.95 -5.56 -14.55
CA ASP A 153 -13.58 -4.35 -15.06
C ASP A 153 -13.44 -3.18 -14.09
N ARG A 154 -13.60 -3.44 -12.79
CA ARG A 154 -13.46 -2.41 -11.75
C ARG A 154 -12.02 -1.98 -11.60
N LEU A 155 -11.10 -2.93 -11.65
CA LEU A 155 -9.68 -2.64 -11.59
C LEU A 155 -9.22 -1.80 -12.78
N ALA A 156 -9.71 -2.11 -13.99
CA ALA A 156 -9.42 -1.35 -15.20
C ALA A 156 -9.91 0.11 -15.08
N ILE A 157 -11.11 0.33 -14.54
CA ILE A 157 -11.64 1.68 -14.27
C ILE A 157 -10.72 2.43 -13.27
N VAL A 158 -10.37 1.80 -12.15
CA VAL A 158 -9.47 2.40 -11.15
C VAL A 158 -8.12 2.76 -11.74
N CYS A 159 -7.50 1.86 -12.51
CA CYS A 159 -6.23 2.09 -13.19
C CYS A 159 -6.32 3.29 -14.16
N GLN A 160 -7.40 3.36 -14.95
CA GLN A 160 -7.61 4.44 -15.91
C GLN A 160 -7.78 5.79 -15.21
N GLU A 161 -8.62 5.87 -14.19
CA GLU A 161 -8.86 7.12 -13.44
C GLU A 161 -7.60 7.57 -12.69
N ALA A 162 -6.90 6.65 -12.02
CA ALA A 162 -5.67 6.96 -11.29
C ALA A 162 -4.50 7.37 -12.19
N SER A 163 -4.47 6.90 -13.44
CA SER A 163 -3.46 7.30 -14.43
C SER A 163 -3.82 8.62 -15.14
N THR A 164 -5.07 9.06 -15.03
CA THR A 164 -5.53 10.29 -15.69
C THR A 164 -5.24 11.48 -14.78
N SER A 165 -4.24 12.29 -15.14
CA SER A 165 -3.83 13.45 -14.35
C SER A 165 -5.01 14.37 -14.03
N GLY A 166 -5.18 14.70 -12.74
CA GLY A 166 -6.27 15.54 -12.24
C GLY A 166 -7.64 14.88 -12.14
N CYS A 167 -7.79 13.61 -12.54
CA CYS A 167 -9.06 12.89 -12.47
C CYS A 167 -9.46 12.53 -11.04
N LEU A 168 -8.51 12.11 -10.21
CA LEU A 168 -8.77 11.74 -8.81
C LEU A 168 -8.10 12.70 -7.84
N ARG A 169 -8.80 13.01 -6.75
CA ARG A 169 -8.29 13.78 -5.60
C ARG A 169 -8.26 12.94 -4.34
N THR A 170 -7.45 13.33 -3.39
CA THR A 170 -7.33 12.63 -2.10
C THR A 170 -8.65 12.60 -1.37
N MET A 171 -9.07 11.41 -0.96
CA MET A 171 -10.22 11.20 -0.08
C MET A 171 -9.84 11.58 1.37
N ALA A 172 -10.11 12.84 1.74
CA ALA A 172 -9.64 13.45 2.99
C ALA A 172 -9.98 12.67 4.26
N ASP A 173 -11.19 12.09 4.33
CA ASP A 173 -11.62 11.32 5.50
C ASP A 173 -10.79 10.05 5.72
N VAL A 174 -10.34 9.42 4.62
CA VAL A 174 -9.54 8.19 4.67
C VAL A 174 -8.04 8.49 4.84
N ALA A 175 -7.57 9.60 4.27
CA ALA A 175 -6.19 10.08 4.41
C ALA A 175 -5.89 10.72 5.78
N ASN A 176 -6.89 10.82 6.67
CA ASN A 176 -6.77 11.56 7.91
C ASN A 176 -5.83 10.87 8.93
N ILE A 177 -4.57 11.33 8.99
CA ILE A 177 -3.56 10.80 9.91
C ILE A 177 -3.86 11.08 11.38
N THR A 178 -4.66 12.09 11.72
CA THR A 178 -4.94 12.45 13.13
C THR A 178 -5.85 11.44 13.82
N LYS A 179 -6.68 10.74 13.03
CA LYS A 179 -7.56 9.66 13.51
C LYS A 179 -6.84 8.31 13.67
N LEU A 180 -5.59 8.19 13.23
CA LEU A 180 -4.82 6.95 13.36
C LEU A 180 -4.43 6.68 14.82
N TYR A 181 -4.05 5.43 15.09
CA TYR A 181 -3.51 4.99 16.39
C TYR A 181 -4.46 5.25 17.57
N GLY A 182 -5.75 5.00 17.37
CA GLY A 182 -6.77 5.24 18.40
C GLY A 182 -6.95 6.73 18.72
N GLY A 183 -6.72 7.62 17.74
CA GLY A 183 -6.85 9.07 17.89
C GLY A 183 -5.60 9.79 18.41
N GLN A 184 -4.48 9.07 18.58
CA GLN A 184 -3.19 9.68 18.96
C GLN A 184 -2.48 10.37 17.79
N GLY A 185 -2.96 10.14 16.57
CA GLY A 185 -2.37 10.65 15.35
C GLY A 185 -1.11 9.90 14.94
N GLY A 186 -0.81 9.95 13.64
CA GLY A 186 0.46 9.52 13.07
C GLY A 186 1.37 10.70 12.73
N ARG A 187 2.63 10.40 12.43
CA ARG A 187 3.55 11.33 11.78
C ARG A 187 3.98 10.77 10.43
N ILE A 188 4.17 11.67 9.47
CA ILE A 188 4.77 11.35 8.19
C ILE A 188 6.29 11.41 8.35
N LEU A 189 6.98 10.37 7.90
CA LEU A 189 8.41 10.42 7.69
C LEU A 189 8.61 10.87 6.25
N GLU A 190 9.04 12.12 6.07
CA GLU A 190 9.37 12.63 4.75
C GLU A 190 10.70 12.04 4.30
N TYR A 191 10.72 11.47 3.09
CA TYR A 191 11.96 11.11 2.42
C TYR A 191 12.45 12.38 1.71
N GLY A 192 13.49 12.99 2.28
CA GLY A 192 14.07 14.24 1.78
C GLY A 192 14.91 14.00 0.53
N VAL A 193 14.70 14.88 -0.46
CA VAL A 193 15.58 15.14 -1.62
C VAL A 193 16.90 15.73 -1.14
#